data_AF-A0A2A6D0C5-F1
#
_entry.id   AF-A0A2A6D0C5-F1
#
_cell.length_a   1.000
_cell.length_b   1.000
_cell.length_c   1.000
_cell.angle_alpha   90.00
_cell.angle_beta   90.00
_cell.angle_gamma   90.00
#
_symmetry.space_group_name_H-M   'P 1'
#
loop_
_entity.id
_entity.type
_entity.pdbx_description
1 polymer ?
#
loop_
_entity_poly.entity_id
_entity_poly.type
_entity_poly.pdbx_seq_one_letter_code
_entity_poly.pdbx_strand_id
1 'polypeptide(L)'
;MFFLFFLLISSSSGGQIPVLPIYSPCEFPTPILPSTHFDVQCKTHGSSKLKFICDLNHQLQFVPLTEVEQHYDRFRSVFEYGNRSHVGIVLVRHLEQPSSAGSVYEDSRYSCLFNEECARLDAEVIAGFSNNVKMFLKVYAWKLYDRWFGNSDGCQTPHILVLISVDGLVNDARKIPYVKIHSGDNRLRFPLNNIEIETANALVQNLPIQQVLKDLIVDLGIALKELHDLNGEPRDHSVPRWARHLGLLCVGLIAFALITEWYIVRRKLAVKKSASGIKIVSGKSKTHLMF
;
A
#
# COMPACT_ATOMS: atom_id res chain seq x y z
N MET A 1 -17.55 -30.58 49.52
CA MET A 1 -16.88 -30.67 48.20
C MET A 1 -17.84 -30.86 47.01
N PHE A 2 -19.03 -31.47 47.19
CA PHE A 2 -20.03 -31.61 46.12
C PHE A 2 -20.88 -30.36 45.83
N PHE A 3 -21.01 -29.42 46.77
CA PHE A 3 -21.85 -28.23 46.61
C PHE A 3 -21.24 -27.14 45.70
N LEU A 4 -19.90 -27.05 45.63
CA LEU A 4 -19.19 -26.10 44.76
C LEU A 4 -19.22 -26.51 43.29
N PHE A 5 -19.36 -27.81 43.00
CA PHE A 5 -19.41 -28.32 41.63
C PHE A 5 -20.78 -28.04 40.97
N PHE A 6 -21.87 -28.06 41.75
CA PHE A 6 -23.21 -27.74 41.24
C PHE A 6 -23.41 -26.24 40.97
N LEU A 7 -22.74 -25.36 41.72
CA LEU A 7 -22.76 -23.91 41.46
C LEU A 7 -22.00 -23.53 40.18
N LEU A 8 -20.93 -24.26 39.83
CA LEU A 8 -20.19 -24.03 38.59
C LEU A 8 -20.95 -24.51 37.34
N ILE A 9 -21.75 -25.58 37.44
CA ILE A 9 -22.55 -26.09 36.32
C ILE A 9 -23.81 -25.24 36.11
N SER A 10 -24.37 -24.64 37.16
CA SER A 10 -25.55 -23.76 37.07
C SER A 10 -25.23 -22.38 36.47
N SER A 11 -23.94 -22.05 36.35
CA SER A 11 -23.47 -20.76 35.81
C SER A 11 -23.19 -20.79 34.30
N SER A 12 -23.22 -21.97 33.66
CA SER A 12 -23.13 -22.06 32.19
C SER A 12 -24.50 -21.89 31.55
N SER A 13 -25.21 -20.81 31.90
CA SER A 13 -26.21 -20.24 31.01
C SER A 13 -25.46 -19.87 29.74
N GLY A 14 -25.73 -20.59 28.64
CA GLY A 14 -25.15 -20.36 27.34
C GLY A 14 -25.33 -18.90 26.93
N GLY A 15 -24.30 -18.09 27.19
CA GLY A 15 -24.19 -16.78 26.59
C GLY A 15 -24.09 -17.02 25.09
N GLN A 16 -25.16 -16.69 24.36
CA GLN A 16 -25.07 -16.53 22.92
C GLN A 16 -23.93 -15.54 22.70
N ILE A 17 -22.82 -16.03 22.14
CA ILE A 17 -21.76 -15.16 21.64
C ILE A 17 -22.48 -14.23 20.64
N PRO A 18 -22.43 -12.90 20.83
CA PRO A 18 -23.11 -11.99 19.91
C PRO A 18 -22.58 -12.28 18.51
N VAL A 19 -23.48 -12.71 17.62
CA VAL A 19 -23.13 -12.95 16.22
C VAL A 19 -22.76 -11.58 15.65
N LEU A 20 -21.49 -11.42 15.27
CA LEU A 20 -21.02 -10.19 14.65
C LEU A 20 -21.81 -9.96 13.36
N PRO A 21 -22.35 -8.75 13.13
CA PRO A 21 -23.14 -8.46 11.95
C PRO A 21 -22.29 -8.56 10.69
N ILE A 22 -22.83 -9.24 9.67
CA ILE A 22 -22.26 -9.30 8.34
C ILE A 22 -23.02 -8.28 7.48
N TYR A 23 -22.30 -7.35 6.87
CA TYR A 23 -22.90 -6.31 6.05
C TYR A 23 -22.70 -6.61 4.56
N SER A 24 -23.77 -6.43 3.78
CA SER A 24 -23.64 -6.31 2.33
C SER A 24 -22.98 -4.95 1.98
N PRO A 25 -22.47 -4.78 0.74
CA PRO A 25 -21.92 -3.49 0.30
C PRO A 25 -22.91 -2.33 0.44
N CYS A 26 -24.21 -2.59 0.32
CA CYS A 26 -25.26 -1.56 0.35
C CYS A 26 -25.77 -1.24 1.75
N GLU A 27 -25.62 -2.15 2.70
CA GLU A 27 -26.08 -1.98 4.08
C GLU A 27 -24.97 -1.48 5.00
N PHE A 28 -23.74 -1.42 4.49
CA PHE A 28 -22.58 -1.03 5.28
C PHE A 28 -22.76 0.38 5.91
N PRO A 29 -22.48 0.53 7.22
CA PRO A 29 -22.59 1.80 7.92
C PRO A 29 -21.48 2.76 7.44
N THR A 30 -21.84 3.98 7.05
CA THR A 30 -20.91 4.97 6.50
C THR A 30 -21.06 6.33 7.18
N PRO A 31 -20.01 7.18 7.18
CA PRO A 31 -20.03 8.46 7.89
C PRO A 31 -20.94 9.52 7.26
N ILE A 32 -21.38 9.35 6.01
CA ILE A 32 -22.19 10.35 5.28
C ILE A 32 -23.67 10.26 5.61
N LEU A 33 -24.17 9.04 5.83
CA LEU A 33 -25.53 8.83 6.27
C LEU A 33 -25.56 9.06 7.79
N PRO A 34 -26.29 10.09 8.29
CA PRO A 34 -26.41 10.33 9.72
C PRO A 34 -27.16 9.16 10.35
N SER A 35 -26.42 8.16 10.78
CA SER A 35 -26.96 7.02 11.47
C SER A 35 -26.27 6.98 12.83
N THR A 36 -27.09 6.99 13.88
CA THR A 36 -26.69 6.59 15.23
C THR A 36 -25.98 5.23 15.21
N HIS A 37 -26.27 4.40 14.20
CA HIS A 37 -25.60 3.13 13.92
C HIS A 37 -24.11 3.27 13.61
N PHE A 38 -23.66 4.19 12.74
CA PHE A 38 -22.22 4.36 12.47
C PHE A 38 -21.47 4.76 13.74
N ASP A 39 -22.01 5.70 14.50
CA ASP A 39 -21.38 6.19 15.73
C ASP A 39 -21.33 5.15 16.85
N VAL A 40 -22.27 4.20 16.87
CA VAL A 40 -22.31 3.11 17.86
C VAL A 40 -21.48 1.90 17.41
N GLN A 41 -21.47 1.59 16.11
CA GLN A 41 -20.88 0.35 15.60
C GLN A 41 -19.45 0.53 15.07
N CYS A 42 -19.12 1.69 14.50
CA CYS A 42 -17.82 1.94 13.88
C CYS A 42 -16.84 2.70 14.78
N LYS A 43 -17.32 3.60 15.65
CA LYS A 43 -16.41 4.40 16.48
C LYS A 43 -15.72 3.53 17.51
N THR A 44 -14.40 3.56 17.50
CA THR A 44 -13.58 3.04 18.60
C THR A 44 -13.87 3.85 19.87
N HIS A 45 -14.46 3.19 20.87
CA HIS A 45 -14.67 3.78 22.18
C HIS A 45 -13.32 4.23 22.77
N GLY A 46 -13.05 5.53 22.79
CA GLY A 46 -11.88 6.12 23.43
C GLY A 46 -10.98 7.00 22.55
N SER A 47 -11.06 6.93 21.22
CA SER A 47 -10.28 7.81 20.33
C SER A 47 -11.17 8.75 19.52
N SER A 48 -11.22 10.01 19.93
CA SER A 48 -11.94 11.05 19.18
C SER A 48 -11.23 11.49 17.89
N LYS A 49 -9.97 11.08 17.70
CA LYS A 49 -9.09 11.52 16.61
C LYS A 49 -9.15 10.62 15.38
N LEU A 50 -9.36 9.31 15.56
CA LEU A 50 -9.34 8.33 14.46
C LEU A 50 -10.72 8.14 13.80
N LYS A 51 -11.41 9.24 13.48
CA LYS A 51 -12.78 9.22 12.90
C LYS A 51 -12.87 8.55 11.53
N PHE A 52 -11.72 8.29 10.90
CA PHE A 52 -11.61 7.62 9.61
C PHE A 52 -11.52 6.10 9.71
N ILE A 53 -11.34 5.54 10.92
CA ILE A 53 -11.31 4.09 11.14
C ILE A 53 -12.68 3.63 11.63
N CYS A 54 -13.28 2.67 10.94
CA CYS A 54 -14.43 1.91 11.41
C CYS A 54 -13.98 0.51 11.83
N ASP A 55 -14.13 0.17 13.11
CA ASP A 55 -13.83 -1.15 13.64
C ASP A 55 -15.09 -1.91 14.02
N LEU A 56 -15.65 -2.65 13.06
CA LEU A 56 -16.85 -3.47 13.28
C LEU A 56 -16.55 -4.75 14.07
N ASN A 57 -15.28 -5.13 14.22
CA ASN A 57 -14.89 -6.32 14.96
C ASN A 57 -14.53 -6.02 16.43
N HIS A 58 -14.57 -4.74 16.82
CA HIS A 58 -14.15 -4.25 18.14
C HIS A 58 -12.76 -4.73 18.58
N GLN A 59 -11.87 -5.02 17.61
CA GLN A 59 -10.49 -5.47 17.90
C GLN A 59 -9.64 -4.37 18.51
N LEU A 60 -9.97 -3.11 18.25
CA LEU A 60 -9.22 -1.95 18.71
C LEU A 60 -9.71 -1.42 20.06
N GLN A 61 -10.83 -1.91 20.59
CA GLN A 61 -11.46 -1.37 21.80
C GLN A 61 -10.54 -1.40 23.03
N PHE A 62 -9.67 -2.40 23.13
CA PHE A 62 -8.77 -2.60 24.28
C PHE A 62 -7.29 -2.44 23.93
N VAL A 63 -7.00 -1.90 22.75
CA VAL A 63 -5.63 -1.80 22.22
C VAL A 63 -5.17 -0.33 22.30
N PRO A 64 -3.96 -0.05 22.84
CA PRO A 64 -3.47 1.32 22.90
C PRO A 64 -3.17 1.85 21.50
N LEU A 65 -3.92 2.86 21.05
CA LEU A 65 -3.78 3.46 19.71
C LEU A 65 -2.89 4.71 19.69
N THR A 66 -2.12 4.98 20.74
CA THR A 66 -1.31 6.21 20.86
C THR A 66 -0.29 6.36 19.73
N GLU A 67 0.38 5.29 19.33
CA GLU A 67 1.32 5.33 18.20
C GLU A 67 0.59 5.59 16.87
N VAL A 68 -0.55 4.93 16.66
CA VAL A 68 -1.40 5.12 15.47
C VAL A 68 -1.83 6.58 15.36
N GLU A 69 -2.27 7.18 16.47
CA GLU A 69 -2.66 8.59 16.55
C GLU A 69 -1.48 9.54 16.26
N GLN A 70 -0.30 9.27 16.79
CA GLN A 70 0.90 10.09 16.54
C GLN A 70 1.29 10.08 15.06
N HIS A 71 1.25 8.92 14.42
CA HIS A 71 1.54 8.80 12.99
C HIS A 71 0.46 9.44 12.13
N TYR A 72 -0.81 9.32 12.52
CA TYR A 72 -1.90 10.05 11.87
C TYR A 72 -1.70 11.57 11.97
N ASP A 73 -1.41 12.09 13.16
CA ASP A 73 -1.20 13.52 13.40
C ASP A 73 -0.05 14.08 12.52
N ARG A 74 0.99 13.27 12.24
CA ARG A 74 2.09 13.63 11.33
C ARG A 74 1.65 13.88 9.88
N PHE A 75 0.66 13.13 9.40
CA PHE A 75 0.14 13.22 8.02
C PHE A 75 -1.23 13.89 7.93
N ARG A 76 -1.68 14.52 9.01
CA ARG A 76 -3.01 15.12 9.10
C ARG A 76 -3.32 16.10 7.97
N SER A 77 -2.34 16.89 7.53
CA SER A 77 -2.52 17.87 6.45
C SER A 77 -2.82 17.26 5.08
N VAL A 78 -2.48 15.98 4.85
CA VAL A 78 -2.79 15.26 3.61
C VAL A 78 -4.00 14.32 3.76
N PHE A 79 -4.34 13.94 4.99
CA PHE A 79 -5.51 13.10 5.27
C PHE A 79 -6.79 13.91 5.47
N GLU A 80 -6.72 15.15 5.94
CA GLU A 80 -7.88 16.00 6.17
C GLU A 80 -7.84 17.22 5.24
N TYR A 81 -8.93 17.48 4.53
CA TYR A 81 -9.17 18.75 3.85
C TYR A 81 -10.46 19.36 4.39
N GLY A 82 -10.35 20.49 5.07
CA GLY A 82 -11.45 21.05 5.84
C GLY A 82 -11.86 20.12 6.99
N ASN A 83 -13.15 19.74 7.05
CA ASN A 83 -13.71 18.88 8.11
C ASN A 83 -13.93 17.43 7.68
N ARG A 84 -13.42 17.02 6.50
CA ARG A 84 -13.61 15.66 5.97
C ARG A 84 -12.27 14.93 5.87
N SER A 85 -12.30 13.64 6.23
CA SER A 85 -11.18 12.74 5.99
C SER A 85 -11.22 12.27 4.54
N HIS A 86 -10.05 12.25 3.90
CA HIS A 86 -9.83 11.68 2.56
C HIS A 86 -9.43 10.21 2.62
N VAL A 87 -9.16 9.69 3.82
CA VAL A 87 -8.88 8.28 4.05
C VAL A 87 -10.04 7.67 4.83
N GLY A 88 -10.36 6.42 4.54
CA GLY A 88 -11.28 5.58 5.30
C GLY A 88 -10.66 4.21 5.47
N ILE A 89 -10.60 3.70 6.70
CA ILE A 89 -10.11 2.35 6.99
C ILE A 89 -11.25 1.59 7.63
N VAL A 90 -11.57 0.43 7.07
CA VAL A 90 -12.67 -0.41 7.49
C VAL A 90 -12.11 -1.76 7.90
N LEU A 91 -12.30 -2.09 9.17
CA LEU A 91 -11.93 -3.38 9.75
C LEU A 91 -13.20 -4.20 9.94
N VAL A 92 -13.24 -5.35 9.28
CA VAL A 92 -14.30 -6.36 9.46
C VAL A 92 -13.68 -7.70 9.81
N ARG A 93 -14.47 -8.52 10.50
CA ARG A 93 -14.04 -9.88 10.79
C ARG A 93 -14.10 -10.77 9.57
N HIS A 94 -15.27 -10.84 8.96
CA HIS A 94 -15.53 -11.66 7.78
C HIS A 94 -16.38 -10.88 6.78
N LEU A 95 -16.26 -11.25 5.51
CA LEU A 95 -17.17 -10.82 4.45
C LEU A 95 -17.94 -12.04 3.91
N GLU A 96 -19.17 -11.80 3.47
CA GLU A 96 -20.00 -12.83 2.84
C GLU A 96 -20.16 -12.53 1.35
N GLN A 97 -19.67 -13.47 0.53
CA GLN A 97 -19.85 -13.42 -0.91
C GLN A 97 -21.25 -13.95 -1.26
N PRO A 98 -21.99 -13.33 -2.21
CA PRO A 98 -23.27 -13.85 -2.63
C PRO A 98 -23.14 -15.25 -3.21
N SER A 99 -24.16 -16.07 -2.97
CA SER A 99 -24.20 -17.47 -3.40
C SER A 99 -24.25 -17.65 -4.93
N SER A 100 -24.77 -16.67 -5.67
CA SER A 100 -24.83 -16.72 -7.13
C SER A 100 -25.04 -15.32 -7.70
N ALA A 101 -24.82 -15.16 -9.02
CA ALA A 101 -25.17 -13.92 -9.70
C ALA A 101 -26.67 -13.59 -9.63
N GLY A 102 -27.54 -14.63 -9.64
CA GLY A 102 -28.99 -14.45 -9.54
C GLY A 102 -29.42 -13.82 -8.22
N SER A 103 -28.80 -14.24 -7.10
CA SER A 103 -29.11 -13.65 -5.79
C SER A 103 -28.71 -12.18 -5.70
N VAL A 104 -27.73 -11.72 -6.48
CA VAL A 104 -27.38 -10.28 -6.57
C VAL A 104 -28.48 -9.46 -7.24
N TYR A 105 -29.20 -10.01 -8.22
CA TYR A 105 -30.30 -9.31 -8.89
C TYR A 105 -31.61 -9.35 -8.09
N GLU A 106 -31.85 -10.44 -7.35
CA GLU A 106 -33.11 -10.65 -6.61
C GLU A 106 -33.10 -9.99 -5.22
N ASP A 107 -31.94 -9.99 -4.54
CA ASP A 107 -31.84 -9.52 -3.18
C ASP A 107 -31.66 -7.99 -3.11
N SER A 108 -32.61 -7.32 -2.46
CA SER A 108 -32.60 -5.88 -2.22
C SER A 108 -31.31 -5.37 -1.55
N ARG A 109 -30.59 -6.22 -0.81
CA ARG A 109 -29.31 -5.92 -0.16
C ARG A 109 -28.18 -5.61 -1.15
N TYR A 110 -28.35 -5.89 -2.44
CA TYR A 110 -27.39 -5.56 -3.50
C TYR A 110 -27.93 -4.52 -4.49
N SER A 111 -29.16 -4.03 -4.31
CA SER A 111 -29.82 -3.10 -5.24
C SER A 111 -28.99 -1.84 -5.54
N CYS A 112 -28.23 -1.34 -4.57
CA CYS A 112 -27.39 -0.16 -4.74
C CYS A 112 -26.22 -0.34 -5.74
N LEU A 113 -25.85 -1.59 -6.07
CA LEU A 113 -24.78 -1.89 -7.02
C LEU A 113 -25.12 -1.46 -8.46
N PHE A 114 -26.42 -1.26 -8.76
CA PHE A 114 -26.90 -0.94 -10.10
C PHE A 114 -27.19 0.56 -10.32
N ASN A 115 -27.23 1.35 -9.25
CA ASN A 115 -27.65 2.75 -9.29
C ASN A 115 -26.44 3.71 -9.25
N GLU A 116 -25.49 3.61 -10.18
CA GLU A 116 -24.30 4.47 -10.18
C GLU A 116 -23.93 5.08 -11.54
N GLU A 117 -23.44 6.32 -11.49
CA GLU A 117 -23.04 7.11 -12.66
C GLU A 117 -21.57 6.87 -13.06
N CYS A 118 -20.69 6.66 -12.09
CA CYS A 118 -19.25 6.53 -12.33
C CYS A 118 -18.81 5.17 -12.89
N ALA A 119 -19.53 4.10 -12.58
CA ALA A 119 -19.29 2.79 -13.19
C ALA A 119 -20.57 1.95 -13.11
N ARG A 120 -21.08 1.55 -14.27
CA ARG A 120 -22.17 0.56 -14.35
C ARG A 120 -21.55 -0.83 -14.30
N LEU A 121 -22.13 -1.70 -13.49
CA LEU A 121 -21.71 -3.09 -13.41
C LEU A 121 -22.39 -3.90 -14.52
N ASP A 122 -21.59 -4.42 -15.43
CA ASP A 122 -22.07 -5.33 -16.47
C ASP A 122 -22.33 -6.73 -15.90
N ALA A 123 -23.11 -7.53 -16.64
CA ALA A 123 -23.46 -8.89 -16.23
C ALA A 123 -22.22 -9.78 -15.99
N GLU A 124 -21.12 -9.56 -16.72
CA GLU A 124 -19.84 -10.25 -16.51
C GLU A 124 -19.23 -9.89 -15.15
N VAL A 125 -19.30 -8.62 -14.76
CA VAL A 125 -18.78 -8.16 -13.47
C VAL A 125 -19.61 -8.73 -12.32
N ILE A 126 -20.93 -8.81 -12.48
CA ILE A 126 -21.82 -9.45 -11.50
C ILE A 126 -21.58 -10.95 -11.39
N ALA A 127 -21.36 -11.65 -12.52
CA ALA A 127 -20.97 -13.06 -12.50
C ALA A 127 -19.61 -13.26 -11.80
N GLY A 128 -18.66 -12.36 -12.05
CA GLY A 128 -17.37 -12.33 -11.34
C GLY A 128 -17.53 -12.03 -9.85
N PHE A 129 -18.45 -11.15 -9.47
CA PHE A 129 -18.72 -10.77 -8.08
C PHE A 129 -19.13 -11.97 -7.22
N SER A 130 -19.92 -12.90 -7.74
CA SER A 130 -20.31 -14.11 -7.00
C SER A 130 -19.27 -15.23 -7.05
N ASN A 131 -18.46 -15.30 -8.11
CA ASN A 131 -17.62 -16.48 -8.37
C ASN A 131 -16.11 -16.26 -8.16
N ASN A 132 -15.66 -15.01 -8.06
CA ASN A 132 -14.25 -14.66 -7.96
C ASN A 132 -14.01 -13.71 -6.78
N VAL A 133 -13.28 -14.18 -5.77
CA VAL A 133 -12.97 -13.41 -4.56
C VAL A 133 -12.29 -12.08 -4.85
N LYS A 134 -11.39 -12.01 -5.85
CA LYS A 134 -10.73 -10.76 -6.22
C LYS A 134 -11.72 -9.75 -6.80
N MET A 135 -12.66 -10.23 -7.63
CA MET A 135 -13.70 -9.37 -8.21
C MET A 135 -14.70 -8.96 -7.13
N PHE A 136 -15.08 -9.87 -6.24
CA PHE A 136 -15.90 -9.62 -5.06
C PHE A 136 -15.34 -8.46 -4.23
N LEU A 137 -14.10 -8.59 -3.76
CA LEU A 137 -13.44 -7.57 -2.93
C LEU A 137 -13.33 -6.23 -3.68
N LYS A 138 -13.04 -6.25 -4.98
CA LYS A 138 -12.94 -5.05 -5.79
C LYS A 138 -14.27 -4.30 -5.90
N VAL A 139 -15.37 -4.99 -6.19
CA VAL A 139 -16.71 -4.37 -6.27
C VAL A 139 -17.18 -3.93 -4.89
N TYR A 140 -16.94 -4.74 -3.85
CA TYR A 140 -17.30 -4.41 -2.47
C TYR A 140 -16.59 -3.13 -2.02
N ALA A 141 -15.26 -3.06 -2.16
CA ALA A 141 -14.48 -1.89 -1.78
C ALA A 141 -14.83 -0.65 -2.63
N TRP A 142 -15.10 -0.82 -3.92
CA TRP A 142 -15.56 0.28 -4.78
C TRP A 142 -16.91 0.82 -4.31
N LYS A 143 -17.90 -0.05 -4.05
CA LYS A 143 -19.22 0.43 -3.62
C LYS A 143 -19.17 1.06 -2.23
N LEU A 144 -18.35 0.50 -1.35
CA LEU A 144 -18.13 1.07 -0.02
C LEU A 144 -17.44 2.44 -0.12
N TYR A 145 -16.49 2.62 -1.04
CA TYR A 145 -15.79 3.90 -1.26
C TYR A 145 -16.78 5.00 -1.63
N ASP A 146 -17.64 4.70 -2.60
CA ASP A 146 -18.68 5.62 -3.06
C ASP A 146 -19.61 6.04 -1.91
N ARG A 147 -20.10 5.07 -1.11
CA ARG A 147 -20.93 5.38 0.06
C ARG A 147 -20.17 6.12 1.18
N TRP A 148 -18.87 5.92 1.29
CA TRP A 148 -18.05 6.50 2.36
C TRP A 148 -17.68 7.95 2.12
N PHE A 149 -17.33 8.32 0.88
CA PHE A 149 -16.93 9.68 0.50
C PHE A 149 -18.02 10.46 -0.25
N GLY A 150 -19.03 9.74 -0.77
CA GLY A 150 -20.13 10.29 -1.54
C GLY A 150 -19.73 10.59 -2.98
N ASN A 151 -20.72 10.84 -3.83
CA ASN A 151 -20.50 11.35 -5.18
C ASN A 151 -20.03 12.81 -5.09
N SER A 152 -18.71 13.00 -5.06
CA SER A 152 -18.08 14.28 -5.42
C SER A 152 -18.27 14.54 -6.92
N ASP A 153 -18.27 15.81 -7.36
CA ASP A 153 -18.50 16.28 -8.74
C ASP A 153 -17.54 15.73 -9.84
N GLY A 154 -16.81 14.66 -9.56
CA GLY A 154 -16.03 13.86 -10.51
C GLY A 154 -15.64 12.50 -9.93
N CYS A 155 -15.54 11.49 -10.80
CA CYS A 155 -15.16 10.12 -10.43
C CYS A 155 -13.66 9.97 -10.08
N GLN A 156 -12.85 11.00 -10.31
CA GLN A 156 -11.42 11.02 -10.04
C GLN A 156 -11.11 11.87 -8.82
N THR A 157 -11.30 11.29 -7.64
CA THR A 157 -10.90 11.90 -6.38
C THR A 157 -9.76 11.10 -5.73
N PRO A 158 -8.79 11.78 -5.10
CA PRO A 158 -7.66 11.13 -4.46
C PRO A 158 -8.01 10.55 -3.08
N HIS A 159 -9.30 10.33 -2.79
CA HIS A 159 -9.70 9.64 -1.57
C HIS A 159 -9.23 8.19 -1.61
N ILE A 160 -9.00 7.60 -0.44
CA ILE A 160 -8.54 6.22 -0.33
C ILE A 160 -9.42 5.50 0.69
N LEU A 161 -10.05 4.42 0.27
CA LEU A 161 -10.70 3.48 1.17
C LEU A 161 -9.86 2.21 1.28
N VAL A 162 -9.60 1.77 2.51
CA VAL A 162 -8.98 0.50 2.82
C VAL A 162 -10.03 -0.41 3.47
N LEU A 163 -10.26 -1.58 2.87
CA LEU A 163 -11.09 -2.64 3.41
C LEU A 163 -10.19 -3.78 3.88
N ILE A 164 -10.27 -4.11 5.17
CA ILE A 164 -9.52 -5.21 5.79
C ILE A 164 -10.52 -6.21 6.35
N SER A 165 -10.49 -7.42 5.83
CA SER A 165 -11.16 -8.59 6.41
C SER A 165 -10.13 -9.44 7.13
N VAL A 166 -10.20 -9.52 8.45
CA VAL A 166 -9.17 -10.16 9.29
C VAL A 166 -9.22 -11.68 9.19
N ASP A 167 -10.41 -12.27 9.22
CA ASP A 167 -10.61 -13.72 9.13
C ASP A 167 -11.12 -14.13 7.72
N GLY A 168 -11.14 -13.22 6.75
CA GLY A 168 -11.40 -13.52 5.35
C GLY A 168 -12.88 -13.60 4.94
N LEU A 169 -13.26 -14.63 4.19
CA LEU A 169 -14.65 -14.88 3.78
C LEU A 169 -15.30 -15.90 4.71
N VAL A 170 -16.60 -15.74 5.00
CA VAL A 170 -17.38 -16.65 5.88
C VAL A 170 -17.26 -18.11 5.44
N ASN A 171 -17.24 -18.36 4.13
CA ASN A 171 -17.19 -19.71 3.56
C ASN A 171 -15.75 -20.20 3.25
N ASP A 172 -14.70 -19.43 3.56
CA ASP A 172 -13.32 -19.88 3.39
C ASP A 172 -12.80 -20.55 4.67
N ALA A 173 -12.67 -21.88 4.64
CA ALA A 173 -12.17 -22.67 5.76
C ALA A 173 -10.75 -22.27 6.21
N ARG A 174 -9.96 -21.64 5.34
CA ARG A 174 -8.57 -21.24 5.62
C ARG A 174 -8.47 -19.95 6.44
N LYS A 175 -9.57 -19.18 6.55
CA LYS A 175 -9.63 -17.90 7.27
C LYS A 175 -8.49 -16.94 6.91
N ILE A 176 -8.24 -16.78 5.61
CA ILE A 176 -7.14 -15.96 5.10
C ILE A 176 -7.55 -14.48 5.15
N PRO A 177 -6.74 -13.60 5.75
CA PRO A 177 -7.03 -12.17 5.75
C PRO A 177 -7.00 -11.60 4.32
N TYR A 178 -7.90 -10.66 4.05
CA TYR A 178 -7.94 -9.93 2.79
C TYR A 178 -7.81 -8.44 3.03
N VAL A 179 -6.97 -7.79 2.23
CA VAL A 179 -6.87 -6.33 2.18
C VAL A 179 -7.23 -5.90 0.77
N LYS A 180 -8.11 -4.90 0.65
CA LYS A 180 -8.41 -4.24 -0.63
C LYS A 180 -8.34 -2.74 -0.43
N ILE A 181 -7.50 -2.08 -1.20
CA ILE A 181 -7.41 -0.62 -1.23
C ILE A 181 -8.07 -0.12 -2.53
N HIS A 182 -8.94 0.87 -2.40
CA HIS A 182 -9.62 1.52 -3.52
C HIS A 182 -9.41 3.03 -3.46
N SER A 183 -9.19 3.65 -4.63
CA SER A 183 -9.12 5.09 -4.81
C SER A 183 -9.72 5.47 -6.15
N GLY A 184 -10.35 6.64 -6.22
CA GLY A 184 -10.84 7.22 -7.47
C GLY A 184 -9.72 7.75 -8.37
N ASP A 185 -8.52 8.01 -7.83
CA ASP A 185 -7.39 8.53 -8.59
C ASP A 185 -6.48 7.40 -9.11
N ASN A 186 -6.42 7.27 -10.43
CA ASN A 186 -5.60 6.25 -11.09
C ASN A 186 -4.09 6.42 -10.84
N ARG A 187 -3.62 7.62 -10.49
CA ARG A 187 -2.19 7.89 -10.21
C ARG A 187 -1.72 7.17 -8.96
N LEU A 188 -2.62 6.93 -8.01
CA LEU A 188 -2.34 6.18 -6.78
C LEU A 188 -2.35 4.66 -6.97
N ARG A 189 -2.78 4.15 -8.14
CA ARG A 189 -2.98 2.71 -8.33
C ARG A 189 -1.71 1.88 -8.09
N PHE A 190 -0.56 2.36 -8.54
CA PHE A 190 0.72 1.67 -8.34
C PHE A 190 1.14 1.63 -6.86
N PRO A 191 1.30 2.77 -6.16
CA PRO A 191 1.70 2.74 -4.75
C PRO A 191 0.68 1.98 -3.88
N LEU A 192 -0.63 2.15 -4.10
CA LEU A 192 -1.65 1.47 -3.29
C LEU A 192 -1.65 -0.04 -3.48
N ASN A 193 -1.32 -0.56 -4.68
CA ASN A 193 -1.22 -2.00 -4.88
C ASN A 193 -0.05 -2.61 -4.08
N ASN A 194 1.05 -1.89 -3.96
CA ASN A 194 2.18 -2.34 -3.14
C ASN A 194 1.81 -2.33 -1.65
N ILE A 195 1.18 -1.25 -1.19
CA ILE A 195 0.69 -1.12 0.20
C ILE A 195 -0.34 -2.20 0.53
N GLU A 196 -1.25 -2.52 -0.40
CA GLU A 196 -2.23 -3.61 -0.26
C GLU A 196 -1.53 -4.96 -0.01
N ILE A 197 -0.50 -5.27 -0.79
CA ILE A 197 0.28 -6.51 -0.67
C ILE A 197 1.05 -6.55 0.65
N GLU A 198 1.72 -5.45 1.02
CA GLU A 198 2.48 -5.36 2.27
C GLU A 198 1.59 -5.51 3.51
N THR A 199 0.45 -4.81 3.52
CA THR A 199 -0.53 -4.90 4.60
C THR A 199 -1.12 -6.31 4.71
N ALA A 200 -1.45 -6.94 3.56
CA ALA A 200 -1.93 -8.32 3.55
C ALA A 200 -0.87 -9.30 4.08
N ASN A 201 0.39 -9.14 3.68
CA ASN A 201 1.49 -9.96 4.18
C ASN A 201 1.69 -9.82 5.69
N ALA A 202 1.61 -8.59 6.21
CA ALA A 202 1.70 -8.30 7.64
C ALA A 202 0.61 -9.03 8.44
N LEU A 203 -0.63 -9.05 7.94
CA LEU A 203 -1.74 -9.78 8.56
C LEU A 203 -1.55 -11.30 8.47
N VAL A 204 -1.10 -11.84 7.33
CA VAL A 204 -0.80 -13.27 7.17
C VAL A 204 0.31 -13.72 8.12
N GLN A 205 1.28 -12.84 8.41
CA GLN A 205 2.34 -13.08 9.40
C GLN A 205 1.86 -12.97 10.86
N ASN A 206 0.57 -12.70 11.09
CA ASN A 206 -0.04 -12.50 12.40
C ASN A 206 0.58 -11.34 13.19
N LEU A 207 1.01 -10.27 12.49
CA LEU A 207 1.43 -9.06 13.20
C LEU A 207 0.25 -8.42 13.95
N PRO A 208 0.49 -7.78 15.11
CA PRO A 208 -0.57 -7.12 15.86
C PRO A 208 -1.29 -6.05 15.02
N ILE A 209 -2.62 -6.01 15.06
CA ILE A 209 -3.42 -5.09 14.21
C ILE A 209 -3.03 -3.62 14.41
N GLN A 210 -2.63 -3.21 15.62
CA GLN A 210 -2.11 -1.87 15.89
C GLN A 210 -0.86 -1.53 15.06
N GLN A 211 0.04 -2.49 14.90
CA GLN A 211 1.26 -2.32 14.14
C GLN A 211 0.95 -2.27 12.65
N VAL A 212 0.08 -3.16 12.17
CA VAL A 212 -0.39 -3.15 10.78
C VAL A 212 -1.05 -1.81 10.43
N LEU A 213 -1.92 -1.30 11.31
CA LEU A 213 -2.59 -0.01 11.12
C LEU A 213 -1.60 1.17 11.13
N LYS A 214 -0.62 1.13 12.03
CA LYS A 214 0.44 2.15 12.10
C LYS A 214 1.22 2.21 10.80
N ASP A 215 1.72 1.06 10.33
CA ASP A 215 2.54 0.98 9.12
C ASP A 215 1.70 1.38 7.89
N LEU A 216 0.46 0.89 7.78
CA LEU A 216 -0.50 1.29 6.76
C LEU A 216 -0.73 2.81 6.72
N ILE A 217 -0.95 3.45 7.87
CA ILE A 217 -1.17 4.91 7.93
C ILE A 217 0.09 5.66 7.48
N VAL A 218 1.27 5.19 7.84
CA VAL A 218 2.52 5.80 7.37
C VAL A 218 2.62 5.70 5.84
N ASP A 219 2.38 4.53 5.27
CA ASP A 219 2.53 4.32 3.84
C ASP A 219 1.49 5.07 3.01
N LEU A 220 0.24 5.10 3.47
CA LEU A 220 -0.82 5.93 2.86
C LEU A 220 -0.47 7.41 2.93
N GLY A 221 0.05 7.86 4.07
CA GLY A 221 0.45 9.25 4.28
C GLY A 221 1.59 9.66 3.35
N ILE A 222 2.59 8.78 3.15
CA ILE A 222 3.67 8.98 2.19
C ILE A 222 3.13 9.02 0.77
N ALA A 223 2.28 8.07 0.38
CA ALA A 223 1.72 8.00 -0.97
C ALA A 223 0.89 9.24 -1.32
N LEU A 224 0.02 9.70 -0.41
CA LEU A 224 -0.76 10.92 -0.60
C LEU A 224 0.11 12.17 -0.59
N LYS A 225 1.14 12.23 0.25
CA LYS A 225 2.08 13.33 0.27
C LYS A 225 2.86 13.42 -1.04
N GLU A 226 3.35 12.30 -1.57
CA GLU A 226 4.01 12.29 -2.87
C GLU A 226 3.07 12.69 -4.00
N LEU A 227 1.79 12.25 -3.95
CA LEU A 227 0.78 12.73 -4.90
C LEU A 227 0.59 14.25 -4.80
N HIS A 228 0.54 14.82 -3.59
CA HIS A 228 0.37 16.26 -3.38
C HIS A 228 1.60 17.06 -3.84
N ASP A 229 2.80 16.59 -3.49
CA ASP A 229 4.06 17.27 -3.78
C ASP A 229 4.44 17.18 -5.27
N LEU A 230 4.11 16.07 -5.93
CA LEU A 230 4.52 15.78 -7.32
C LEU A 230 3.36 15.85 -8.32
N ASN A 231 2.11 16.04 -7.88
CA ASN A 231 0.91 15.94 -8.72
C ASN A 231 0.82 14.65 -9.55
N GLY A 232 1.44 13.57 -9.06
CA GLY A 232 1.51 12.27 -9.72
C GLY A 232 2.55 12.17 -10.84
N GLU A 233 3.42 13.17 -11.00
CA GLU A 233 4.63 13.02 -11.79
C GLU A 233 5.61 12.07 -11.07
N PRO A 234 6.39 11.26 -11.82
CA PRO A 234 7.43 10.45 -11.22
C PRO A 234 8.44 11.35 -10.52
N ARG A 235 8.91 10.90 -9.37
CA ARG A 235 9.95 11.60 -8.62
C ARG A 235 11.17 11.76 -9.52
N ASP A 236 11.62 13.00 -9.70
CA ASP A 236 12.79 13.26 -10.52
C ASP A 236 14.03 12.70 -9.81
N HIS A 237 14.44 11.50 -10.22
CA HIS A 237 15.70 10.89 -9.82
C HIS A 237 16.87 11.43 -10.64
N SER A 238 16.70 12.53 -11.38
CA SER A 238 17.80 13.15 -12.11
C SER A 238 18.93 13.52 -11.16
N VAL A 239 20.14 13.14 -11.56
CA VAL A 239 21.35 13.50 -10.83
C VAL A 239 21.38 15.03 -10.71
N PRO A 240 21.61 15.58 -9.51
CA PRO A 240 21.70 17.01 -9.31
C PRO A 240 22.67 17.64 -10.31
N ARG A 241 22.36 18.85 -10.81
CA ARG A 241 23.19 19.50 -11.84
C ARG A 241 24.65 19.63 -11.41
N TRP A 242 24.90 19.91 -10.13
CA TRP A 242 26.26 19.99 -9.58
C TRP A 242 27.02 18.66 -9.68
N ALA A 243 26.37 17.53 -9.43
CA ALA A 243 26.99 16.20 -9.49
C ALA A 243 27.28 15.80 -10.94
N ARG A 244 26.42 16.21 -11.89
CA ARG A 244 26.72 16.09 -13.33
C ARG A 244 27.95 16.90 -13.73
N HIS A 245 28.07 18.15 -13.27
CA HIS A 245 29.25 18.97 -13.56
C HIS A 245 30.53 18.39 -12.95
N LEU A 246 30.46 17.87 -11.72
CA LEU A 246 31.60 17.21 -11.07
C LEU A 246 32.04 15.96 -11.83
N GLY A 247 31.08 15.12 -12.27
CA GLY A 247 31.37 13.94 -13.09
C GLY A 247 32.05 14.29 -14.41
N LEU A 248 31.56 15.30 -15.12
CA LEU A 248 32.19 15.78 -16.36
C LEU A 248 33.61 16.32 -16.13
N LEU A 249 33.84 17.03 -15.03
CA LEU A 249 35.16 17.52 -14.66
C LEU A 249 36.12 16.36 -14.41
N CYS A 250 35.70 15.35 -13.66
CA CYS A 250 36.51 14.15 -13.42
C CYS A 250 36.88 13.43 -14.73
N VAL A 251 35.92 13.24 -15.64
CA VAL A 251 36.19 12.66 -16.96
C VAL A 251 37.20 13.50 -17.75
N GLY A 252 37.05 14.83 -17.72
CA GLY A 252 37.99 15.76 -18.33
C GLY A 252 39.41 15.65 -17.76
N LEU A 253 39.54 15.53 -16.43
CA LEU A 253 40.84 15.35 -15.77
C LEU A 253 41.50 14.02 -16.12
N ILE A 254 40.74 12.93 -16.22
CA ILE A 254 41.25 11.63 -16.65
C ILE A 254 41.75 11.72 -18.09
N ALA A 255 40.95 12.30 -18.99
CA ALA A 255 41.36 12.49 -20.39
C ALA A 255 42.64 13.34 -20.47
N PHE A 256 42.72 14.42 -19.69
CA PHE A 256 43.92 15.26 -19.61
C PHE A 256 45.13 14.46 -19.12
N ALA A 257 44.98 13.68 -18.05
CA ALA A 257 46.06 12.83 -17.54
C ALA A 257 46.57 11.85 -18.60
N LEU A 258 45.67 11.16 -19.32
CA LEU A 258 46.02 10.25 -20.41
C LEU A 258 46.74 10.95 -21.56
N ILE A 259 46.29 12.16 -21.94
CA ILE A 259 46.96 12.97 -22.98
C ILE A 259 48.36 13.39 -22.52
N THR A 260 48.51 13.83 -21.26
CA THR A 260 49.83 14.21 -20.73
C THR A 260 50.79 13.03 -20.67
N GLU A 261 50.32 11.86 -20.24
CA GLU A 261 51.12 10.63 -20.23
C GLU A 261 51.54 10.26 -21.66
N TRP A 262 50.60 10.23 -22.60
CA TRP A 262 50.87 9.96 -24.01
C TRP A 262 51.88 10.95 -24.60
N TYR A 263 51.73 12.24 -24.30
CA TYR A 263 52.63 13.29 -24.74
C TYR A 263 54.05 13.12 -24.17
N ILE A 264 54.18 12.85 -22.87
CA ILE A 264 55.48 12.61 -22.21
C ILE A 264 56.16 11.36 -22.79
N VAL A 265 55.42 10.27 -22.97
CA VAL A 265 55.95 9.02 -23.55
C VAL A 265 56.44 9.26 -24.98
N ARG A 266 55.67 9.94 -25.84
CA ARG A 266 56.11 10.28 -27.20
C ARG A 266 57.35 11.18 -27.21
N ARG A 267 57.40 12.19 -26.33
CA ARG A 267 58.57 13.08 -26.23
C ARG A 267 59.82 12.31 -25.80
N LYS A 268 59.72 11.39 -24.84
CA LYS A 268 60.84 10.54 -24.42
C LYS A 268 61.31 9.57 -25.52
N LEU A 269 60.40 9.04 -26.34
CA LEU A 269 60.76 8.21 -27.51
C LEU A 269 61.44 9.04 -28.62
N ALA A 270 60.99 10.27 -28.84
CA ALA A 270 61.61 11.19 -29.81
C ALA A 270 63.01 11.63 -29.37
N VAL A 271 63.22 11.91 -28.07
CA VAL A 271 64.54 12.26 -27.51
C VAL A 271 65.52 11.08 -27.57
N LYS A 272 65.05 9.84 -27.37
CA LYS A 272 65.89 8.63 -27.59
C LYS A 272 66.28 8.43 -29.06
N LYS A 273 65.48 8.93 -30.01
CA LYS A 273 65.85 8.93 -31.44
C LYS A 273 66.78 10.08 -31.82
N SER A 274 66.75 11.22 -31.13
CA SER A 274 67.62 12.37 -31.45
C SER A 274 68.94 12.38 -30.67
N ALA A 275 69.02 11.71 -29.52
CA ALA A 275 70.24 11.60 -28.73
C ALA A 275 71.03 10.34 -29.11
N SER A 276 72.07 10.56 -29.92
CA SER A 276 73.18 9.67 -30.26
C SER A 276 72.94 8.61 -31.36
N GLY A 277 73.65 8.81 -32.47
CA GLY A 277 74.02 7.74 -33.39
C GLY A 277 75.06 6.84 -32.71
N ILE A 278 74.59 5.94 -31.86
CA ILE A 278 75.40 4.79 -31.43
C ILE A 278 75.43 3.86 -32.63
N LYS A 279 76.55 3.89 -33.38
CA LYS A 279 76.92 2.81 -34.27
C LYS A 279 76.95 1.53 -33.42
N ILE A 280 75.98 0.65 -33.64
CA ILE A 280 76.06 -0.74 -33.21
C ILE A 280 77.23 -1.33 -34.01
N VAL A 281 78.44 -1.28 -33.44
CA VAL A 281 79.55 -2.07 -33.96
C VAL A 281 79.21 -3.50 -33.63
N SER A 282 78.76 -4.22 -34.66
CA SER A 282 78.66 -5.67 -34.69
C SER A 282 80.05 -6.26 -34.47
N GLY A 283 80.43 -6.41 -33.20
CA GLY A 283 81.50 -7.29 -32.80
C GLY A 283 81.05 -8.71 -33.09
N LYS A 284 81.67 -9.35 -34.09
CA LYS A 284 81.50 -10.77 -34.39
C LYS A 284 81.74 -11.59 -33.12
N SER A 285 80.67 -11.96 -32.43
CA SER A 285 80.72 -13.02 -31.43
C SER A 285 80.78 -14.34 -32.18
N LYS A 286 81.98 -14.95 -32.21
CA LYS A 286 82.11 -16.36 -32.54
C LYS A 286 81.27 -17.15 -31.54
N THR A 287 80.33 -17.90 -32.09
CA THR A 287 79.80 -19.16 -31.56
C THR A 287 80.66 -19.77 -30.44
N HIS A 288 80.03 -20.04 -29.30
CA HIS A 288 80.15 -21.36 -28.71
C HIS A 288 78.81 -21.77 -28.11
N LEU A 289 78.18 -22.74 -28.77
CA LEU A 289 77.31 -23.74 -28.17
C LEU A 289 78.00 -24.32 -26.93
N MET A 290 77.27 -24.43 -25.83
CA MET A 290 77.26 -25.63 -24.99
C MET A 290 76.06 -25.59 -24.06
N PHE A 291 75.24 -26.64 -24.23
CA PHE A 291 74.22 -27.25 -23.38
C PHE A 291 73.67 -26.49 -22.17
#